data_AF-A0AAN9ZG11-F1
#
_entry.id   AF-A0AAN9ZG11-F1
#
_cell.length_a   1.000
_cell.length_b   1.000
_cell.length_c   1.000
_cell.angle_alpha   90.00
_cell.angle_beta   90.00
_cell.angle_gamma   90.00
#
_symmetry.space_group_name_H-M   'P 1'
#
loop_
_entity.id
_entity.type
_entity.pdbx_description
1 polymer ?
#
loop_
_entity_poly.entity_id
_entity_poly.type
_entity_poly.pdbx_seq_one_letter_code
_entity_poly.pdbx_strand_id
1 'polypeptide(L)'
;MPSHRVTRETLDGQVHYPDKLPHRRGCRSTCMALIVIGLIVAACLGDVEQKTGDPVSFLVILGCAITIQMVFELLWRATYYVEEWRHVKSRHKGSHWHLLNKLLLKNFWATWVYVAACIIFISVIVVQNCDIQDHLWKVSSSLQQVFGILCISDFLKRIVNLSKNPVSDSVFLEKLELLDYGSGMAQNFFYGYLRIILPSTGDEGKGIIERIDDFISQQRLSEDSFPVKKLFILIPSSSYLPNDLKDCSFDWMKSAGTLEKKIRDRAGVISRPYKNSVYRIKNPDDDNDKGIYVVAEGATPCKTLHEVVQYSGERQEFYKEHQKEIIFSFFETLRETLREDRDCRGLCEFVYYDDTDEFGLNNVNVGRLLLQRIEEIQATEEFLRGVRDRNI
;
A
#
# COMPACT_ATOMS: atom_id res chain seq x y z
N MET A 1 13.36 22.14 -14.73
CA MET A 1 13.68 21.20 -13.62
C MET A 1 12.43 20.38 -13.29
N PRO A 2 12.27 19.16 -13.82
CA PRO A 2 11.20 18.21 -13.46
C PRO A 2 11.70 17.07 -12.53
N SER A 3 12.96 17.12 -12.08
CA SER A 3 13.61 16.08 -11.26
C SER A 3 12.93 15.77 -9.92
N HIS A 4 11.95 16.58 -9.51
CA HIS A 4 11.22 16.42 -8.26
C HIS A 4 9.85 15.73 -8.43
N ARG A 5 9.48 15.22 -9.61
CA ARG A 5 8.09 14.82 -9.92
C ARG A 5 7.85 13.34 -10.21
N VAL A 6 8.90 12.56 -10.41
CA VAL A 6 8.83 11.11 -10.64
C VAL A 6 9.50 10.39 -9.48
N THR A 7 8.97 9.23 -9.09
CA THR A 7 9.67 8.33 -8.17
C THR A 7 11.00 7.89 -8.75
N ARG A 8 12.06 7.95 -7.95
CA ARG A 8 13.41 7.51 -8.36
C ARG A 8 13.91 6.42 -7.45
N GLU A 9 14.46 5.37 -8.04
CA GLU A 9 15.23 4.38 -7.30
C GLU A 9 16.70 4.78 -7.29
N THR A 10 17.28 4.83 -6.11
CA THR A 10 18.72 5.01 -5.92
C THR A 10 19.45 3.69 -6.14
N LEU A 11 20.77 3.74 -6.38
CA LEU A 11 21.60 2.55 -6.56
C LEU A 11 21.56 1.59 -5.36
N ASP A 12 21.26 2.12 -4.16
CA ASP A 12 21.11 1.35 -2.92
C ASP A 12 19.72 0.70 -2.77
N GLY A 13 18.86 0.80 -3.79
CA GLY A 13 17.50 0.26 -3.81
C GLY A 13 16.47 1.08 -3.03
N GLN A 14 16.87 2.20 -2.41
CA GLN A 14 15.95 3.13 -1.76
C GLN A 14 15.19 3.93 -2.81
N VAL A 15 13.88 4.08 -2.62
CA VAL A 15 13.03 4.86 -3.52
C VAL A 15 12.75 6.23 -2.93
N HIS A 16 13.10 7.26 -3.69
CA HIS A 16 12.80 8.65 -3.43
C HIS A 16 11.46 9.03 -4.07
N TYR A 17 10.53 9.51 -3.24
CA TYR A 17 9.23 10.00 -3.68
C TYR A 17 9.25 11.53 -3.76
N PRO A 18 8.70 12.12 -4.84
CA PRO A 18 8.24 13.51 -4.89
C PRO A 18 7.41 13.93 -3.68
N ASP A 19 7.51 15.19 -3.24
CA ASP A 19 6.78 15.70 -2.07
C ASP A 19 5.25 15.56 -2.17
N LYS A 20 4.71 15.61 -3.38
CA LYS A 20 3.26 15.49 -3.63
C LYS A 20 2.77 14.05 -3.71
N LEU A 21 3.68 13.08 -3.79
CA LEU A 21 3.34 11.66 -3.84
C LEU A 21 3.38 11.06 -2.43
N PRO A 22 2.43 10.17 -2.10
CA PRO A 22 2.46 9.43 -0.85
C PRO A 22 3.73 8.56 -0.73
N HIS A 23 4.12 8.31 0.51
CA HIS A 23 5.22 7.41 0.87
C HIS A 23 4.77 6.49 2.02
N ARG A 24 5.54 5.42 2.27
CA ARG A 24 5.24 4.46 3.35
C ARG A 24 5.17 5.15 4.71
N ARG A 25 4.21 4.74 5.54
CA ARG A 25 4.07 5.28 6.90
C ARG A 25 5.12 4.67 7.83
N GLY A 26 5.68 5.52 8.71
CA GLY A 26 6.62 5.10 9.75
C GLY A 26 5.94 4.78 11.09
N CYS A 27 6.74 4.45 12.10
CA CYS A 27 6.27 4.09 13.45
C CYS A 27 6.08 5.28 14.41
N ARG A 28 6.14 6.53 13.92
CA ARG A 28 6.15 7.74 14.76
C ARG A 28 4.91 7.87 15.66
N SER A 29 3.73 7.51 15.16
CA SER A 29 2.49 7.57 15.95
C SER A 29 2.55 6.62 17.16
N THR A 30 3.08 5.41 16.98
CA THR A 30 3.30 4.45 18.06
C THR A 30 4.30 4.98 19.08
N CYS A 31 5.42 5.56 18.65
CA CYS A 31 6.41 6.16 19.56
C CYS A 31 5.79 7.30 20.37
N MET A 32 5.04 8.20 19.73
CA MET A 32 4.34 9.29 20.42
C MET A 32 3.31 8.78 21.41
N ALA A 33 2.54 7.75 21.05
CA ALA A 33 1.59 7.13 21.97
C ALA A 33 2.27 6.57 23.22
N LEU A 34 3.41 5.88 23.07
CA LEU A 34 4.19 5.36 24.20
C LEU A 34 4.72 6.47 25.12
N ILE A 35 5.20 7.58 24.53
CA ILE A 35 5.65 8.75 25.31
C ILE A 35 4.49 9.35 26.11
N VAL A 36 3.35 9.57 25.47
CA VAL A 36 2.16 10.13 26.13
C VAL A 36 1.67 9.22 27.26
N ILE A 37 1.60 7.91 27.03
CA ILE A 37 1.24 6.93 28.07
C ILE A 37 2.24 7.00 29.24
N GLY A 38 3.54 7.02 28.95
CA GLY A 38 4.58 7.13 29.97
C GLY A 38 4.46 8.40 30.81
N LEU A 39 4.20 9.54 30.19
CA LEU A 39 4.00 10.82 30.88
C LEU A 39 2.75 10.81 31.78
N ILE A 40 1.64 10.23 31.30
CA ILE A 40 0.41 10.10 32.10
C ILE A 40 0.65 9.21 33.31
N VAL A 41 1.28 8.05 33.12
CA VAL A 41 1.58 7.11 34.21
C VAL A 41 2.52 7.75 35.24
N ALA A 42 3.57 8.44 34.79
CA ALA A 42 4.50 9.13 35.68
C ALA A 42 3.81 10.27 36.47
N ALA A 43 2.95 11.06 35.83
CA ALA A 43 2.19 12.11 36.50
C ALA A 43 1.24 11.54 37.56
N CYS A 44 0.52 10.47 37.24
CA CYS A 44 -0.36 9.80 38.20
C CYS A 44 0.42 9.19 39.38
N LEU A 45 1.56 8.54 39.12
CA LEU A 45 2.41 7.98 40.17
C LEU A 45 2.94 9.08 41.11
N GLY A 46 3.40 10.21 40.55
CA GLY A 46 3.87 11.35 41.35
C GLY A 46 2.78 11.97 42.21
N ASP A 47 1.55 12.10 41.69
CA ASP A 47 0.40 12.63 42.46
C ASP A 47 -0.01 11.69 43.59
N VAL A 48 0.00 10.38 43.35
CA VAL A 48 -0.32 9.34 44.35
C VAL A 48 0.76 9.29 45.43
N GLU A 49 2.04 9.32 45.06
CA GLU A 49 3.15 9.37 46.01
C GLU A 49 3.06 10.62 46.90
N GLN A 50 2.69 11.77 46.33
CA GLN A 50 2.56 13.03 47.08
C GLN A 50 1.32 13.08 47.99
N LYS A 51 0.18 12.55 47.56
CA LYS A 51 -1.10 12.69 48.29
C LYS A 51 -1.42 11.54 49.25
N THR A 52 -1.14 10.30 48.85
CA THR A 52 -1.54 9.11 49.61
C THR A 52 -0.36 8.31 50.14
N GLY A 53 0.85 8.50 49.59
CA GLY A 53 2.05 7.78 50.00
C GLY A 53 2.02 6.28 49.68
N ASP A 54 1.01 5.81 48.94
CA ASP A 54 0.79 4.41 48.60
C ASP A 54 0.66 4.21 47.08
N PRO A 55 1.78 4.05 46.35
CA PRO A 55 1.76 3.78 44.92
C PRO A 55 1.21 2.38 44.59
N VAL A 56 1.15 1.45 45.55
CA VAL A 56 0.68 0.08 45.33
C VAL A 56 -0.82 0.08 45.03
N SER A 57 -1.60 0.87 45.76
CA SER A 57 -3.04 1.05 45.50
C SER A 57 -3.33 1.52 44.08
N PHE A 58 -2.54 2.45 43.53
CA PHE A 58 -2.70 2.92 42.15
C PHE A 58 -2.42 1.81 41.12
N LEU A 59 -1.36 1.02 41.34
CA LEU A 59 -1.04 -0.12 40.46
C LEU A 59 -2.12 -1.20 40.51
N VAL A 60 -2.72 -1.45 41.68
CA VAL A 60 -3.84 -2.38 41.84
C VAL A 60 -5.07 -1.88 41.08
N ILE A 61 -5.45 -0.61 41.23
CA ILE A 61 -6.59 -0.02 40.50
C ILE A 61 -6.36 -0.06 38.99
N LEU A 62 -5.15 0.27 38.53
CA LEU A 62 -4.76 0.22 37.12
C LEU A 62 -4.87 -1.21 36.57
N GLY A 63 -4.36 -2.21 37.30
CA GLY A 63 -4.47 -3.61 36.91
C GLY A 63 -5.93 -4.11 36.90
N CYS A 64 -6.76 -3.68 37.85
CA CYS A 64 -8.21 -3.95 37.82
C CYS A 64 -8.89 -3.31 36.59
N ALA A 65 -8.55 -2.07 36.22
CA ALA A 65 -9.08 -1.43 35.02
C ALA A 65 -8.70 -2.18 33.73
N ILE A 66 -7.44 -2.60 33.63
CA ILE A 66 -6.86 -3.35 32.51
C ILE A 66 -7.52 -4.72 32.35
N THR A 67 -7.74 -5.45 33.46
CA THR A 67 -8.40 -6.76 33.45
C THR A 67 -9.87 -6.64 33.05
N ILE A 68 -10.58 -5.64 33.57
CA ILE A 68 -11.97 -5.35 33.20
C ILE A 68 -12.07 -5.05 31.70
N GLN A 69 -11.24 -4.14 31.17
CA GLN A 69 -11.24 -3.80 29.74
C GLN A 69 -11.05 -5.03 28.84
N MET A 70 -10.22 -6.00 29.26
CA MET A 70 -10.02 -7.24 28.52
C MET A 70 -11.25 -8.16 28.52
N VAL A 71 -11.92 -8.30 29.66
CA VAL A 71 -13.20 -9.03 29.72
C VAL A 71 -14.20 -8.40 28.76
N PHE A 72 -14.24 -7.07 28.67
CA PHE A 72 -15.09 -6.36 27.73
C PHE A 72 -14.72 -6.60 26.26
N GLU A 73 -13.45 -6.66 25.91
CA GLU A 73 -13.03 -7.04 24.55
C GLU A 73 -13.51 -8.45 24.17
N LEU A 74 -13.46 -9.39 25.10
CA LEU A 74 -13.97 -10.75 24.88
C LEU A 74 -15.50 -10.77 24.71
N LEU A 75 -16.23 -10.00 25.53
CA LEU A 75 -17.68 -9.82 25.40
C LEU A 75 -18.05 -9.18 24.05
N TRP A 76 -17.29 -8.18 23.61
CA TRP A 76 -17.49 -7.57 22.29
C TRP A 76 -17.24 -8.58 21.16
N ARG A 77 -16.21 -9.42 21.25
CA ARG A 77 -16.00 -10.49 20.26
C ARG A 77 -17.13 -11.52 20.23
N ALA A 78 -17.79 -11.75 21.37
CA ALA A 78 -18.97 -12.61 21.42
C ALA A 78 -20.16 -12.03 20.63
N THR A 79 -20.27 -10.71 20.48
CA THR A 79 -21.32 -10.12 19.61
C THR A 79 -21.09 -10.47 18.14
N TYR A 80 -19.83 -10.49 17.66
CA TYR A 80 -19.50 -10.99 16.33
C TYR A 80 -19.79 -12.48 16.16
N TYR A 81 -19.65 -13.28 17.22
CA TYR A 81 -20.04 -14.69 17.19
C TYR A 81 -21.54 -14.86 16.94
N VAL A 82 -22.38 -14.03 17.57
CA VAL A 82 -23.84 -14.05 17.36
C VAL A 82 -24.19 -13.78 15.89
N GLU A 83 -23.57 -12.78 15.27
CA GLU A 83 -23.76 -12.46 13.86
C GLU A 83 -23.28 -13.60 12.94
N GLU A 84 -22.07 -14.11 13.16
CA GLU A 84 -21.45 -15.15 12.34
C GLU A 84 -22.04 -16.56 12.57
N TRP A 85 -22.80 -16.77 13.65
CA TRP A 85 -23.50 -18.04 13.91
C TRP A 85 -24.36 -18.47 12.72
N ARG A 86 -25.08 -17.52 12.11
CA ARG A 86 -25.94 -17.78 10.94
C ARG A 86 -25.15 -18.17 9.70
N HIS A 87 -23.86 -17.88 9.68
CA HIS A 87 -22.96 -18.11 8.55
C HIS A 87 -21.98 -19.27 8.76
N VAL A 88 -22.15 -20.08 9.81
CA VAL A 88 -21.26 -21.23 10.09
C VAL A 88 -21.17 -22.21 8.92
N LYS A 89 -22.31 -22.53 8.28
CA LYS A 89 -22.33 -23.44 7.12
C LYS A 89 -21.66 -22.84 5.88
N SER A 90 -21.89 -21.55 5.58
CA SER A 90 -21.42 -20.91 4.36
C SER A 90 -20.00 -20.34 4.45
N ARG A 91 -19.58 -19.80 5.60
CA ARG A 91 -18.29 -19.11 5.79
C ARG A 91 -17.27 -19.91 6.61
N HIS A 92 -17.71 -20.84 7.47
CA HIS A 92 -16.84 -21.54 8.43
C HIS A 92 -16.88 -23.07 8.26
N LYS A 93 -17.24 -23.56 7.07
CA LYS A 93 -17.24 -24.99 6.69
C LYS A 93 -18.04 -25.88 7.65
N GLY A 94 -19.08 -25.34 8.27
CA GLY A 94 -19.93 -26.07 9.22
C GLY A 94 -19.36 -26.24 10.63
N SER A 95 -18.19 -25.68 10.94
CA SER A 95 -17.52 -25.87 12.25
C SER A 95 -17.63 -24.66 13.16
N HIS A 96 -18.33 -24.83 14.29
CA HIS A 96 -18.40 -23.83 15.36
C HIS A 96 -17.06 -23.63 16.06
N TRP A 97 -16.26 -24.69 16.20
CA TRP A 97 -14.92 -24.60 16.77
C TRP A 97 -14.01 -23.73 15.91
N HIS A 98 -14.07 -23.87 14.59
CA HIS A 98 -13.29 -23.04 13.68
C HIS A 98 -13.65 -21.54 13.79
N LEU A 99 -14.95 -21.22 13.90
CA LEU A 99 -15.43 -19.86 14.13
C LEU A 99 -14.91 -19.29 15.47
N LEU A 100 -15.03 -20.06 16.56
CA LEU A 100 -14.52 -19.64 17.87
C LEU A 100 -13.00 -19.41 17.83
N ASN A 101 -12.27 -20.29 17.16
CA ASN A 101 -10.83 -20.17 16.95
C ASN A 101 -10.48 -18.88 16.21
N LYS A 102 -11.24 -18.53 15.16
CA LYS A 102 -11.00 -17.33 14.37
C LYS A 102 -11.20 -16.04 15.17
N LEU A 103 -12.20 -16.01 16.06
CA LEU A 103 -12.51 -14.86 16.91
C LEU A 103 -11.51 -14.70 18.07
N LEU A 104 -11.00 -15.80 18.62
CA LEU A 104 -10.11 -15.78 19.78
C LEU A 104 -8.61 -15.77 19.40
N LEU A 105 -8.22 -16.42 18.29
CA LEU A 105 -6.82 -16.77 18.03
C LEU A 105 -6.08 -15.97 16.95
N LYS A 106 -6.70 -15.02 16.23
CA LYS A 106 -5.96 -14.22 15.21
C LYS A 106 -4.75 -13.48 15.83
N ASN A 107 -4.82 -13.18 17.13
CA ASN A 107 -3.71 -12.71 17.96
C ASN A 107 -3.46 -13.67 19.14
N PHE A 108 -3.32 -14.98 18.87
CA PHE A 108 -3.25 -16.03 19.90
C PHE A 108 -2.30 -15.68 21.04
N TRP A 109 -1.02 -15.48 20.72
CA TRP A 109 0.02 -15.24 21.71
C TRP A 109 -0.20 -13.96 22.50
N ALA A 110 -0.55 -12.84 21.84
CA ALA A 110 -0.82 -11.59 22.53
C ALA A 110 -2.05 -11.69 23.44
N THR A 111 -3.12 -12.35 22.99
CA THR A 111 -4.36 -12.52 23.76
C THR A 111 -4.11 -13.42 24.97
N TRP A 112 -3.38 -14.54 24.81
CA TRP A 112 -3.11 -15.48 25.91
C TRP A 112 -2.06 -14.97 26.90
N VAL A 113 -1.02 -14.27 26.44
CA VAL A 113 -0.08 -13.58 27.34
C VAL A 113 -0.82 -12.58 28.21
N TYR A 114 -1.74 -11.82 27.62
CA TYR A 114 -2.54 -10.85 28.36
C TYR A 114 -3.52 -11.51 29.34
N VAL A 115 -4.20 -12.60 28.92
CA VAL A 115 -5.06 -13.38 29.82
C VAL A 115 -4.27 -14.00 30.97
N ALA A 116 -3.08 -14.56 30.71
CA ALA A 116 -2.21 -15.10 31.74
C ALA A 116 -1.74 -14.01 32.72
N ALA A 117 -1.37 -12.83 32.22
CA ALA A 117 -1.03 -11.68 33.05
C ALA A 117 -2.21 -11.24 33.94
N CYS A 118 -3.43 -11.24 33.40
CA CYS A 118 -4.65 -10.97 34.18
C CYS A 118 -4.86 -12.02 35.27
N ILE A 119 -4.69 -13.31 34.97
CA ILE A 119 -4.86 -14.40 35.94
C ILE A 119 -3.79 -14.32 37.04
N ILE A 120 -2.54 -14.04 36.70
CA ILE A 120 -1.45 -13.83 37.66
C ILE A 120 -1.74 -12.61 38.53
N PHE A 121 -2.22 -11.52 37.94
CA PHE A 121 -2.59 -10.32 38.69
C PHE A 121 -3.73 -10.59 39.68
N ILE A 122 -4.78 -11.29 39.24
CA ILE A 122 -5.90 -11.69 40.10
C ILE A 122 -5.43 -12.66 41.20
N SER A 123 -4.57 -13.62 40.89
CA SER A 123 -4.05 -14.57 41.88
C SER A 123 -3.16 -13.89 42.92
N VAL A 124 -2.35 -12.90 42.53
CA VAL A 124 -1.55 -12.08 43.46
C VAL A 124 -2.46 -11.30 44.41
N ILE A 125 -3.55 -10.69 43.91
CA ILE A 125 -4.54 -10.01 44.75
C ILE A 125 -5.16 -10.99 45.75
N VAL A 126 -5.57 -12.18 45.28
CA VAL A 126 -6.20 -13.22 46.12
C VAL A 126 -5.23 -13.82 47.14
N VAL A 127 -3.92 -13.89 46.85
CA VAL A 127 -2.93 -14.43 47.80
C VAL A 127 -2.48 -13.39 48.83
N GLN A 128 -2.48 -12.10 48.49
CA GLN A 128 -2.18 -10.99 49.42
C GLN A 128 -3.34 -10.66 50.40
N ASN A 129 -4.45 -11.39 50.26
CA ASN A 129 -5.67 -11.62 51.04
C ASN A 129 -6.05 -10.93 52.39
N CYS A 130 -5.47 -9.84 52.88
CA CYS A 130 -6.05 -9.14 54.07
C CYS A 130 -6.11 -7.60 53.98
N ASP A 131 -5.04 -6.87 53.65
CA ASP A 131 -5.09 -5.39 53.68
C ASP A 131 -5.77 -4.77 52.44
N ILE A 132 -5.57 -5.36 51.26
CA ILE A 132 -6.10 -4.83 49.99
C ILE A 132 -7.63 -4.96 49.92
N GLN A 133 -8.20 -5.98 50.57
CA GLN A 133 -9.64 -6.23 50.54
C GLN A 133 -10.43 -5.16 51.31
N ASP A 134 -9.88 -4.67 52.43
CA ASP A 134 -10.45 -3.54 53.18
C ASP A 134 -10.32 -2.20 52.42
N HIS A 135 -9.22 -2.01 51.68
CA HIS A 135 -9.04 -0.87 50.78
C HIS A 135 -9.98 -0.91 49.56
N LEU A 136 -10.14 -2.06 48.92
CA LEU A 136 -11.07 -2.25 47.81
C LEU A 136 -12.52 -2.10 48.26
N TRP A 137 -12.89 -2.63 49.43
CA TRP A 137 -14.26 -2.55 49.96
C TRP A 137 -14.67 -1.11 50.33
N LYS A 138 -13.78 -0.32 50.93
CA LYS A 138 -14.05 1.11 51.26
C LYS A 138 -14.26 2.00 50.03
N VAL A 139 -13.69 1.65 48.88
CA VAL A 139 -13.80 2.41 47.62
C VAL A 139 -14.74 1.71 46.61
N SER A 140 -15.26 0.53 46.94
CA SER A 140 -15.92 -0.41 46.01
C SER A 140 -17.17 0.13 45.34
N SER A 141 -18.05 0.83 46.08
CA SER A 141 -19.33 1.28 45.55
C SER A 141 -19.16 2.38 44.50
N SER A 142 -18.22 3.31 44.72
CA SER A 142 -17.87 4.35 43.75
C SER A 142 -17.04 3.79 42.58
N LEU A 143 -16.11 2.87 42.82
CA LEU A 143 -15.31 2.26 41.75
C LEU A 143 -16.15 1.37 40.82
N GLN A 144 -17.10 0.60 41.35
CA GLN A 144 -17.99 -0.21 40.52
C GLN A 144 -18.82 0.66 39.57
N GLN A 145 -19.30 1.82 40.03
CA GLN A 145 -20.00 2.79 39.19
C GLN A 145 -19.07 3.40 38.13
N VAL A 146 -17.84 3.78 38.51
CA VAL A 146 -16.83 4.33 37.58
C VAL A 146 -16.47 3.31 36.51
N PHE A 147 -16.18 2.05 36.87
CA PHE A 147 -15.90 1.00 35.91
C PHE A 147 -17.09 0.73 35.01
N GLY A 148 -18.31 0.64 35.55
CA GLY A 148 -19.52 0.50 34.75
C GLY A 148 -19.69 1.61 33.71
N ILE A 149 -19.46 2.87 34.10
CA ILE A 149 -19.52 4.04 33.20
C ILE A 149 -18.43 3.96 32.12
N LEU A 150 -17.20 3.60 32.47
CA LEU A 150 -16.10 3.46 31.50
C LEU A 150 -16.42 2.39 30.45
N CYS A 151 -17.07 1.30 30.85
CA CYS A 151 -17.41 0.20 29.97
C CYS A 151 -18.57 0.54 29.04
N ILE A 152 -19.60 1.23 29.56
CA ILE A 152 -20.67 1.81 28.73
C ILE A 152 -20.08 2.82 27.74
N SER A 153 -19.14 3.65 28.19
CA SER A 153 -18.43 4.60 27.32
C SER A 153 -17.68 3.89 26.19
N ASP A 154 -16.97 2.80 26.46
CA ASP A 154 -16.27 2.02 25.43
C ASP A 154 -17.24 1.41 24.40
N PHE A 155 -18.34 0.83 24.88
CA PHE A 155 -19.41 0.31 24.00
C PHE A 155 -20.00 1.41 23.12
N LEU A 156 -20.33 2.56 23.70
CA LEU A 156 -20.85 3.70 22.95
C LEU A 156 -19.84 4.19 21.90
N LYS A 157 -18.55 4.27 22.25
CA LYS A 157 -17.49 4.64 21.28
C LYS A 157 -17.46 3.69 20.08
N ARG A 158 -17.62 2.38 20.30
CA ARG A 158 -17.64 1.37 19.22
C ARG A 158 -18.93 1.42 18.40
N ILE A 159 -20.08 1.56 19.05
CA ILE A 159 -21.39 1.65 18.37
C ILE A 159 -21.44 2.88 17.46
N VAL A 160 -20.97 4.03 17.97
CA VAL A 160 -20.91 5.29 17.22
C VAL A 160 -19.76 5.29 16.19
N ASN A 161 -18.88 4.29 16.21
CA ASN A 161 -17.66 4.23 15.42
C ASN A 161 -16.79 5.49 15.60
N LEU A 162 -16.69 5.99 16.83
CA LEU A 162 -15.99 7.25 17.13
C LEU A 162 -14.51 7.21 16.75
N SER A 163 -13.90 6.03 16.72
CA SER A 163 -12.51 5.84 16.29
C SER A 163 -12.34 5.93 14.77
N LYS A 164 -13.42 5.83 13.99
CA LYS A 164 -13.36 5.77 12.54
C LYS A 164 -13.16 7.17 11.97
N ASN A 165 -12.06 7.33 11.26
CA ASN A 165 -11.74 8.54 10.52
C ASN A 165 -10.98 8.17 9.23
N PRO A 166 -10.92 9.05 8.23
CA PRO A 166 -10.26 8.75 6.95
C PRO A 166 -8.79 8.34 7.11
N VAL A 167 -8.08 8.91 8.09
CA VAL A 167 -6.69 8.55 8.38
C VAL A 167 -6.59 7.15 9.01
N SER A 168 -7.58 6.71 9.80
CA SER A 168 -7.60 5.33 10.33
C SER A 168 -7.93 4.32 9.25
N ASP A 169 -8.86 4.65 8.35
CA ASP A 169 -9.27 3.76 7.25
C ASP A 169 -8.11 3.54 6.29
N SER A 170 -7.38 4.60 5.98
CA SER A 170 -6.19 4.52 5.16
C SER A 170 -5.03 3.74 5.79
N VAL A 171 -4.81 3.92 7.10
CA VAL A 171 -3.83 3.11 7.86
C VAL A 171 -4.26 1.65 7.89
N PHE A 172 -5.57 1.39 7.94
CA PHE A 172 -6.10 0.04 7.86
C PHE A 172 -5.89 -0.56 6.47
N LEU A 173 -6.13 0.19 5.39
CA LEU A 173 -5.88 -0.24 4.02
C LEU A 173 -4.41 -0.63 3.80
N GLU A 174 -3.46 0.18 4.28
CA GLU A 174 -2.02 -0.14 4.19
C GLU A 174 -1.64 -1.41 4.99
N LYS A 175 -2.40 -1.74 6.05
CA LYS A 175 -2.21 -2.95 6.87
C LYS A 175 -2.87 -4.20 6.29
N LEU A 176 -3.72 -4.08 5.27
CA LEU A 176 -4.39 -5.22 4.66
C LEU A 176 -3.45 -6.09 3.79
N GLU A 177 -2.14 -5.80 3.79
CA GLU A 177 -1.15 -6.48 2.94
C GLU A 177 -1.66 -6.50 1.48
N LEU A 178 -1.56 -7.63 0.79
CA LEU A 178 -1.97 -7.78 -0.62
C LEU A 178 -3.49 -7.77 -0.86
N LEU A 179 -4.31 -7.55 0.17
CA LEU A 179 -5.78 -7.64 0.09
C LEU A 179 -6.48 -6.29 -0.02
N ASP A 180 -5.75 -5.18 -0.10
CA ASP A 180 -6.34 -3.88 -0.45
C ASP A 180 -6.59 -3.74 -1.96
N TYR A 181 -7.37 -2.72 -2.34
CA TYR A 181 -7.76 -2.48 -3.73
C TYR A 181 -6.55 -2.25 -4.65
N GLY A 182 -5.56 -1.48 -4.20
CA GLY A 182 -4.34 -1.18 -4.96
C GLY A 182 -3.46 -2.41 -5.17
N SER A 183 -3.23 -3.19 -4.12
CA SER A 183 -2.47 -4.43 -4.24
C SER A 183 -3.17 -5.46 -5.11
N GLY A 184 -4.49 -5.63 -4.96
CA GLY A 184 -5.28 -6.49 -5.85
C GLY A 184 -5.20 -6.05 -7.32
N MET A 185 -5.23 -4.74 -7.56
CA MET A 185 -5.03 -4.15 -8.89
C MET A 185 -3.65 -4.50 -9.47
N ALA A 186 -2.60 -4.44 -8.65
CA ALA A 186 -1.22 -4.75 -9.05
C ALA A 186 -1.06 -6.23 -9.40
N GLN A 187 -1.53 -7.13 -8.53
CA GLN A 187 -1.43 -8.57 -8.75
C GLN A 187 -2.19 -9.01 -10.01
N ASN A 188 -3.37 -8.45 -10.25
CA ASN A 188 -4.14 -8.70 -11.47
C ASN A 188 -3.41 -8.22 -12.72
N PHE A 189 -2.79 -7.03 -12.68
CA PHE A 189 -2.05 -6.52 -13.82
C PHE A 189 -0.77 -7.32 -14.09
N PHE A 190 -0.06 -7.72 -13.04
CA PHE A 190 1.15 -8.52 -13.17
C PHE A 190 0.87 -9.91 -13.76
N TYR A 191 0.06 -10.73 -13.08
CA TYR A 191 -0.23 -12.10 -13.51
C TYR A 191 -1.19 -12.18 -14.70
N GLY A 192 -2.03 -11.16 -14.88
CA GLY A 192 -2.97 -11.07 -15.98
C GLY A 192 -2.35 -10.57 -17.28
N TYR A 193 -1.23 -9.84 -17.22
CA TYR A 193 -0.67 -9.14 -18.36
C TYR A 193 0.87 -9.13 -18.38
N LEU A 194 1.54 -8.48 -17.43
CA LEU A 194 3.00 -8.26 -17.52
C LEU A 194 3.82 -9.56 -17.60
N ARG A 195 3.50 -10.54 -16.76
CA ARG A 195 4.17 -11.85 -16.77
C ARG A 195 3.98 -12.61 -18.08
N ILE A 196 2.98 -12.26 -18.87
CA ILE A 196 2.72 -12.85 -20.18
C ILE A 196 3.56 -12.16 -21.26
N ILE A 197 3.62 -10.83 -21.24
CA ILE A 197 4.17 -10.04 -22.34
C ILE A 197 5.65 -9.70 -22.21
N LEU A 198 6.18 -9.61 -20.98
CA LEU A 198 7.56 -9.18 -20.73
C LEU A 198 8.58 -10.27 -21.05
N PRO A 199 8.56 -11.45 -20.39
CA PRO A 199 9.63 -12.42 -20.54
C PRO A 199 9.59 -13.14 -21.88
N SER A 200 10.77 -13.58 -22.31
CA SER A 200 10.93 -14.54 -23.40
C SER A 200 10.54 -15.93 -22.88
N THR A 201 9.56 -16.57 -23.52
CA THR A 201 9.03 -17.87 -23.07
C THR A 201 9.59 -19.03 -23.89
N GLY A 202 10.89 -18.97 -24.20
CA GLY A 202 11.56 -19.98 -25.04
C GLY A 202 10.83 -20.19 -26.37
N ASP A 203 10.53 -21.45 -26.69
CA ASP A 203 9.84 -21.89 -27.92
C ASP A 203 8.42 -21.31 -28.11
N GLU A 204 7.81 -20.75 -27.06
CA GLU A 204 6.43 -20.26 -27.06
C GLU A 204 6.26 -18.76 -27.35
N GLY A 205 7.35 -18.07 -27.73
CA GLY A 205 7.30 -16.75 -28.33
C GLY A 205 8.20 -15.70 -27.67
N LYS A 206 8.54 -14.69 -28.47
CA LYS A 206 9.45 -13.59 -28.18
C LYS A 206 9.01 -12.76 -26.96
N GLY A 207 9.99 -12.35 -26.15
CA GLY A 207 9.81 -11.38 -25.07
C GLY A 207 9.74 -9.95 -25.59
N ILE A 208 9.67 -8.99 -24.66
CA ILE A 208 9.52 -7.57 -25.02
C ILE A 208 10.78 -7.03 -25.72
N ILE A 209 11.98 -7.45 -25.30
CA ILE A 209 13.24 -6.98 -25.87
C ILE A 209 13.37 -7.45 -27.32
N GLU A 210 13.15 -8.74 -27.58
CA GLU A 210 13.29 -9.28 -28.94
C GLU A 210 12.26 -8.65 -29.89
N ARG A 211 11.04 -8.39 -29.40
CA ARG A 211 10.00 -7.69 -30.18
C ARG A 211 10.37 -6.24 -30.49
N ILE A 212 11.12 -5.57 -29.61
CA ILE A 212 11.68 -4.23 -29.87
C ILE A 212 12.78 -4.32 -30.94
N ASP A 213 13.69 -5.29 -30.83
CA ASP A 213 14.77 -5.49 -31.80
C ASP A 213 14.24 -5.78 -33.22
N ASP A 214 13.19 -6.59 -33.32
CA ASP A 214 12.48 -6.83 -34.58
C ASP A 214 11.90 -5.53 -35.15
N PHE A 215 11.29 -4.70 -34.30
CA PHE A 215 10.71 -3.43 -34.73
C PHE A 215 11.79 -2.46 -35.24
N ILE A 216 12.92 -2.34 -34.54
CA ILE A 216 14.07 -1.52 -34.96
C ILE A 216 14.56 -1.99 -36.33
N SER A 217 14.74 -3.31 -36.50
CA SER A 217 15.22 -3.92 -37.74
C SER A 217 14.24 -3.71 -38.91
N GLN A 218 12.95 -3.94 -38.68
CA GLN A 218 11.90 -3.79 -39.69
C GLN A 218 11.73 -2.34 -40.15
N GLN A 219 11.81 -1.38 -39.22
CA GLN A 219 11.69 0.05 -39.49
C GLN A 219 13.01 0.69 -39.94
N ARG A 220 14.12 -0.06 -40.01
CA ARG A 220 15.47 0.40 -40.36
C ARG A 220 15.91 1.60 -39.50
N LEU A 221 15.58 1.55 -38.20
CA LEU A 221 15.98 2.56 -37.23
C LEU A 221 17.42 2.33 -36.78
N SER A 222 18.11 3.41 -36.40
CA SER A 222 19.39 3.29 -35.70
C SER A 222 19.15 2.84 -34.27
N GLU A 223 20.05 2.01 -33.71
CA GLU A 223 20.00 1.62 -32.30
C GLU A 223 20.01 2.85 -31.37
N ASP A 224 20.72 3.92 -31.75
CA ASP A 224 20.74 5.19 -31.01
C ASP A 224 19.38 5.88 -30.93
N SER A 225 18.46 5.59 -31.87
CA SER A 225 17.10 6.10 -31.81
C SER A 225 16.23 5.37 -30.79
N PHE A 226 16.69 4.23 -30.26
CA PHE A 226 15.99 3.41 -29.26
C PHE A 226 16.90 3.08 -28.06
N PRO A 227 17.31 4.10 -27.29
CA PRO A 227 18.37 3.97 -26.28
C PRO A 227 18.05 2.99 -25.14
N VAL A 228 16.76 2.80 -24.81
CA VAL A 228 16.32 1.95 -23.69
C VAL A 228 15.28 0.95 -24.17
N LYS A 229 15.66 -0.34 -24.21
CA LYS A 229 14.80 -1.45 -24.66
C LYS A 229 13.97 -2.02 -23.50
N LYS A 230 13.02 -1.22 -23.00
CA LYS A 230 12.09 -1.59 -21.91
C LYS A 230 10.67 -1.15 -22.24
N LEU A 231 9.68 -1.78 -21.61
CA LEU A 231 8.31 -1.27 -21.59
C LEU A 231 8.19 -0.17 -20.52
N PHE A 232 7.81 1.04 -20.91
CA PHE A 232 7.53 2.13 -19.97
C PHE A 232 6.04 2.13 -19.62
N ILE A 233 5.73 2.09 -18.32
CA ILE A 233 4.36 2.09 -17.82
C ILE A 233 4.13 3.36 -17.00
N LEU A 234 3.27 4.23 -17.52
CA LEU A 234 2.90 5.49 -16.90
C LEU A 234 1.83 5.25 -15.83
N ILE A 235 2.08 5.76 -14.62
CA ILE A 235 1.17 5.70 -13.49
C ILE A 235 0.98 7.14 -12.96
N PRO A 236 -0.12 7.84 -13.31
CA PRO A 236 -0.40 9.18 -12.80
C PRO A 236 -1.00 9.12 -11.39
N SER A 237 -0.70 10.12 -10.56
CA SER A 237 -1.23 10.23 -9.20
C SER A 237 -2.76 10.37 -9.15
N SER A 238 -3.35 11.02 -10.16
CA SER A 238 -4.80 11.19 -10.31
C SER A 238 -5.53 9.99 -10.92
N SER A 239 -4.80 8.91 -11.21
CA SER A 239 -5.24 7.76 -12.01
C SER A 239 -5.72 8.08 -13.44
N TYR A 240 -5.70 9.34 -13.88
CA TYR A 240 -6.19 9.75 -15.19
C TYR A 240 -5.12 9.63 -16.26
N LEU A 241 -5.42 8.86 -17.30
CA LEU A 241 -4.69 8.85 -18.56
C LEU A 241 -5.68 8.95 -19.74
N PRO A 242 -5.37 9.74 -20.77
CA PRO A 242 -6.13 9.74 -22.01
C PRO A 242 -5.98 8.40 -22.74
N ASN A 243 -6.85 8.16 -23.73
CA ASN A 243 -6.81 6.94 -24.53
C ASN A 243 -5.56 6.88 -25.42
N ASP A 244 -5.04 8.04 -25.83
CA ASP A 244 -3.81 8.17 -26.59
C ASP A 244 -2.82 9.07 -25.82
N LEU A 245 -1.61 8.56 -25.57
CA LEU A 245 -0.57 9.31 -24.85
C LEU A 245 -0.17 10.60 -25.56
N LYS A 246 -0.46 10.74 -26.86
CA LYS A 246 -0.23 12.01 -27.57
C LYS A 246 -0.98 13.18 -26.90
N ASP A 247 -2.17 12.92 -26.35
CA ASP A 247 -3.09 13.94 -25.84
C ASP A 247 -2.57 14.57 -24.54
N CYS A 248 -1.65 13.89 -23.83
CA CYS A 248 -0.95 14.42 -22.66
C CYS A 248 0.53 14.75 -22.94
N SER A 249 0.95 14.75 -24.21
CA SER A 249 2.33 15.03 -24.62
C SER A 249 2.54 16.40 -25.27
N PHE A 250 1.48 17.21 -25.42
CA PHE A 250 1.54 18.53 -26.06
C PHE A 250 2.27 18.49 -27.42
N ASP A 251 1.90 17.52 -28.27
CA ASP A 251 2.49 17.24 -29.59
C ASP A 251 3.94 16.71 -29.62
N TRP A 252 4.55 16.43 -28.45
CA TRP A 252 5.89 15.84 -28.40
C TRP A 252 5.89 14.38 -28.86
N MET A 253 4.81 13.64 -28.60
CA MET A 253 4.72 12.21 -28.92
C MET A 253 3.84 11.96 -30.13
N LYS A 254 4.32 11.09 -31.03
CA LYS A 254 3.55 10.56 -32.16
C LYS A 254 3.61 9.04 -32.17
N SER A 255 2.49 8.40 -32.46
CA SER A 255 2.46 6.94 -32.66
C SER A 255 3.37 6.55 -33.83
N ALA A 256 4.28 5.60 -33.58
CA ALA A 256 5.23 5.08 -34.54
C ALA A 256 4.88 3.66 -35.01
N GLY A 257 3.77 3.09 -34.53
CA GLY A 257 3.30 1.75 -34.85
C GLY A 257 3.15 0.88 -33.61
N THR A 258 3.12 -0.43 -33.81
CA THR A 258 3.01 -1.43 -32.74
C THR A 258 4.04 -2.52 -32.92
N LEU A 259 4.52 -3.08 -31.81
CA LEU A 259 5.35 -4.29 -31.84
C LEU A 259 4.59 -5.48 -32.42
N GLU A 260 5.32 -6.51 -32.86
CA GLU A 260 4.76 -7.82 -33.23
C GLU A 260 3.82 -8.33 -32.11
N LYS A 261 2.69 -8.96 -32.43
CA LYS A 261 1.72 -9.36 -31.41
C LYS A 261 2.19 -10.62 -30.71
N LYS A 262 2.09 -10.68 -29.38
CA LYS A 262 2.21 -11.94 -28.64
C LYS A 262 0.84 -12.60 -28.57
N ILE A 263 0.71 -13.88 -28.93
CA ILE A 263 -0.56 -14.60 -28.96
C ILE A 263 -0.57 -15.65 -27.86
N ARG A 264 -1.62 -15.69 -27.03
CA ARG A 264 -1.78 -16.72 -25.98
C ARG A 264 -3.24 -17.11 -25.78
N ASP A 265 -3.47 -18.37 -25.45
CA ASP A 265 -4.80 -18.85 -25.04
C ASP A 265 -5.02 -18.54 -23.55
N ARG A 266 -6.15 -17.92 -23.19
CA ARG A 266 -6.43 -17.50 -21.81
C ARG A 266 -7.92 -17.57 -21.49
N ALA A 267 -8.26 -18.27 -20.40
CA ALA A 267 -9.60 -18.30 -19.82
C ALA A 267 -10.71 -18.58 -20.86
N GLY A 268 -10.48 -19.53 -21.77
CA GLY A 268 -11.42 -19.89 -22.84
C GLY A 268 -11.34 -19.02 -24.09
N VAL A 269 -10.51 -17.97 -24.12
CA VAL A 269 -10.21 -17.18 -25.32
C VAL A 269 -9.00 -17.77 -26.03
N ILE A 270 -9.23 -18.39 -27.18
CA ILE A 270 -8.18 -18.93 -28.05
C ILE A 270 -7.56 -17.80 -28.87
N SER A 271 -6.23 -17.83 -29.01
CA SER A 271 -5.44 -16.89 -29.80
C SER A 271 -5.62 -15.42 -29.38
N ARG A 272 -5.63 -15.13 -28.08
CA ARG A 272 -5.75 -13.76 -27.58
C ARG A 272 -4.49 -12.94 -27.94
N PRO A 273 -4.62 -11.83 -28.70
CA PRO A 273 -3.48 -11.01 -29.09
C PRO A 273 -3.15 -9.96 -28.02
N TYR A 274 -1.87 -9.83 -27.70
CA TYR A 274 -1.30 -8.77 -26.88
C TYR A 274 -0.44 -7.87 -27.76
N LYS A 275 -0.68 -6.56 -27.67
CA LYS A 275 0.00 -5.54 -28.48
C LYS A 275 0.56 -4.46 -27.57
N ASN A 276 1.69 -3.89 -27.97
CA ASN A 276 2.31 -2.74 -27.32
C ASN A 276 2.56 -1.67 -28.38
N SER A 277 2.27 -0.42 -28.03
CA SER A 277 2.44 0.73 -28.91
C SER A 277 3.86 1.27 -28.82
N VAL A 278 4.42 1.65 -29.96
CA VAL A 278 5.69 2.37 -30.04
C VAL A 278 5.38 3.84 -30.31
N TYR A 279 6.02 4.72 -29.58
CA TYR A 279 5.91 6.17 -29.75
C TYR A 279 7.27 6.75 -30.13
N ARG A 280 7.25 7.72 -31.05
CA ARG A 280 8.38 8.60 -31.32
C ARG A 280 8.16 9.90 -30.56
N ILE A 281 9.10 10.25 -29.69
CA ILE A 281 9.14 11.50 -28.96
C ILE A 281 10.09 12.45 -29.69
N LYS A 282 9.66 13.69 -29.92
CA LYS A 282 10.51 14.78 -30.39
C LYS A 282 10.48 15.90 -29.37
N ASN A 283 11.64 16.40 -29.00
CA ASN A 283 11.76 17.63 -28.24
C ASN A 283 11.65 18.84 -29.20
N PRO A 284 10.57 19.64 -29.16
CA PRO A 284 10.43 20.81 -30.01
C PRO A 284 11.46 21.91 -29.71
N ASP A 285 12.09 21.84 -28.53
CA ASP A 285 13.15 22.79 -28.13
C ASP A 285 14.52 22.43 -28.73
N ASP A 286 14.63 21.30 -29.45
CA ASP A 286 15.85 20.85 -30.12
C ASP A 286 15.61 20.64 -31.63
N ASP A 287 16.00 21.62 -32.43
CA ASP A 287 15.84 21.63 -33.89
C ASP A 287 16.59 20.48 -34.60
N ASN A 288 17.57 19.85 -33.95
CA ASN A 288 18.33 18.73 -34.49
C ASN A 288 17.88 17.36 -33.96
N ASP A 289 16.82 17.29 -33.15
CA ASP A 289 16.37 16.05 -32.53
C ASP A 289 15.85 15.05 -33.58
N LYS A 290 16.61 13.96 -33.76
CA LYS A 290 16.24 12.82 -34.61
C LYS A 290 14.98 12.11 -34.10
N GLY A 291 14.58 12.37 -32.86
CA GLY A 291 13.44 11.80 -32.18
C GLY A 291 13.76 10.41 -31.63
N ILE A 292 13.44 10.22 -30.35
CA ILE A 292 13.67 8.99 -29.61
C ILE A 292 12.42 8.11 -29.65
N TYR A 293 12.61 6.82 -29.84
CA TYR A 293 11.56 5.82 -29.85
C TYR A 293 11.46 5.14 -28.49
N VAL A 294 10.23 4.87 -28.06
CA VAL A 294 9.94 4.22 -26.78
C VAL A 294 8.73 3.31 -26.92
N VAL A 295 8.74 2.16 -26.22
CA VAL A 295 7.52 1.39 -25.99
C VAL A 295 6.90 1.91 -24.71
N ALA A 296 5.74 2.54 -24.80
CA ALA A 296 5.09 3.15 -23.65
C ALA A 296 3.60 2.87 -23.64
N GLU A 297 3.05 2.71 -22.45
CA GLU A 297 1.61 2.58 -22.23
C GLU A 297 1.20 3.13 -20.86
N GLY A 298 -0.07 3.44 -20.73
CA GLY A 298 -0.68 3.73 -19.44
C GLY A 298 -0.94 2.44 -18.66
N ALA A 299 -0.79 2.46 -17.33
CA ALA A 299 -1.29 1.38 -16.50
C ALA A 299 -2.82 1.29 -16.63
N THR A 300 -3.32 0.37 -17.45
CA THR A 300 -4.76 0.18 -17.70
C THR A 300 -5.62 0.15 -16.43
N PRO A 301 -5.20 -0.48 -15.32
CA PRO A 301 -6.02 -0.49 -14.13
C PRO A 301 -6.21 0.91 -13.49
N CYS A 302 -5.31 1.87 -13.74
CA CYS A 302 -5.51 3.27 -13.33
C CYS A 302 -6.72 3.90 -14.05
N LYS A 303 -6.90 3.57 -15.34
CA LYS A 303 -8.07 4.01 -16.11
C LYS A 303 -9.37 3.44 -15.51
N THR A 304 -9.38 2.16 -15.17
CA THR A 304 -10.52 1.53 -14.50
C THR A 304 -10.80 2.18 -13.15
N LEU A 305 -9.77 2.45 -12.33
CA LEU A 305 -9.96 3.18 -11.07
C LEU A 305 -10.52 4.58 -11.30
N HIS A 306 -10.03 5.30 -12.31
CA HIS A 306 -10.54 6.63 -12.65
C HIS A 306 -12.04 6.57 -12.96
N GLU A 307 -12.49 5.60 -13.75
CA GLU A 307 -13.91 5.39 -14.06
C GLU A 307 -14.71 5.04 -12.80
N VAL A 308 -14.18 4.19 -11.92
CA VAL A 308 -14.83 3.89 -10.62
C VAL A 308 -14.99 5.15 -9.78
N VAL A 309 -13.97 6.01 -9.72
CA VAL A 309 -14.02 7.29 -9.01
C VAL A 309 -15.09 8.21 -9.63
N GLN A 310 -15.27 8.20 -10.95
CA GLN A 310 -16.27 9.04 -11.61
C GLN A 310 -17.71 8.50 -11.49
N TYR A 311 -17.90 7.18 -11.52
CA TYR A 311 -19.21 6.55 -11.74
C TYR A 311 -19.73 5.70 -10.57
N SER A 312 -19.10 5.73 -9.39
CA SER A 312 -19.50 4.93 -8.23
C SER A 312 -20.70 5.48 -7.43
N GLY A 313 -21.38 6.50 -7.95
CA GLY A 313 -22.59 7.08 -7.35
C GLY A 313 -22.34 7.57 -5.92
N GLU A 314 -23.09 7.02 -4.96
CA GLU A 314 -23.00 7.39 -3.54
C GLU A 314 -21.61 7.17 -2.91
N ARG A 315 -20.75 6.32 -3.52
CA ARG A 315 -19.42 6.00 -3.00
C ARG A 315 -18.30 6.85 -3.62
N GLN A 316 -18.63 7.76 -4.52
CA GLN A 316 -17.65 8.57 -5.24
C GLN A 316 -16.71 9.33 -4.31
N GLU A 317 -17.25 9.97 -3.27
CA GLU A 317 -16.44 10.77 -2.33
C GLU A 317 -15.43 9.90 -1.59
N PHE A 318 -15.85 8.70 -1.16
CA PHE A 318 -14.97 7.74 -0.50
C PHE A 318 -13.81 7.29 -1.41
N TYR A 319 -14.09 7.04 -2.69
CA TYR A 319 -13.04 6.70 -3.64
C TYR A 319 -12.10 7.86 -3.93
N LYS A 320 -12.61 9.10 -4.03
CA LYS A 320 -11.78 10.31 -4.20
C LYS A 320 -10.83 10.52 -3.02
N GLU A 321 -11.36 10.36 -1.80
CA GLU A 321 -10.60 10.52 -0.56
C GLU A 321 -9.42 9.55 -0.47
N HIS A 322 -9.62 8.30 -0.86
CA HIS A 322 -8.59 7.24 -0.80
C HIS A 322 -7.82 7.01 -2.10
N GLN A 323 -8.09 7.76 -3.17
CA GLN A 323 -7.58 7.49 -4.51
C GLN A 323 -6.05 7.44 -4.56
N LYS A 324 -5.38 8.41 -3.94
CA LYS A 324 -3.91 8.51 -3.93
C LYS A 324 -3.27 7.30 -3.23
N GLU A 325 -3.91 6.82 -2.17
CA GLU A 325 -3.41 5.68 -1.39
C GLU A 325 -3.58 4.37 -2.15
N ILE A 326 -4.70 4.22 -2.85
CA ILE A 326 -4.94 3.09 -3.75
C ILE A 326 -3.89 3.05 -4.86
N ILE A 327 -3.61 4.19 -5.51
CA ILE A 327 -2.59 4.28 -6.57
C ILE A 327 -1.19 4.01 -6.02
N PHE A 328 -0.88 4.51 -4.82
CA PHE A 328 0.40 4.24 -4.16
C PHE A 328 0.58 2.76 -3.86
N SER A 329 -0.43 2.12 -3.25
CA SER A 329 -0.43 0.69 -2.98
C SER A 329 -0.27 -0.11 -4.27
N PHE A 330 -0.97 0.29 -5.35
CA PHE A 330 -0.79 -0.30 -6.67
C PHE A 330 0.65 -0.22 -7.17
N PHE A 331 1.26 0.97 -7.14
CA PHE A 331 2.63 1.17 -7.58
C PHE A 331 3.64 0.36 -6.74
N GLU A 332 3.55 0.45 -5.42
CA GLU A 332 4.45 -0.23 -4.50
C GLU A 332 4.40 -1.75 -4.68
N THR A 333 3.19 -2.31 -4.66
CA THR A 333 2.98 -3.76 -4.80
C THR A 333 3.43 -4.26 -6.16
N LEU A 334 3.16 -3.50 -7.23
CA LEU A 334 3.59 -3.87 -8.58
C LEU A 334 5.11 -3.84 -8.72
N ARG A 335 5.76 -2.84 -8.13
CA ARG A 335 7.23 -2.70 -8.11
C ARG A 335 7.88 -3.85 -7.35
N GLU A 336 7.39 -4.17 -6.16
CA GLU A 336 7.91 -5.29 -5.36
C GLU A 336 7.74 -6.62 -6.11
N THR A 337 6.54 -6.88 -6.64
CA THR A 337 6.25 -8.09 -7.42
C THR A 337 7.19 -8.23 -8.62
N LEU A 338 7.46 -7.14 -9.36
CA LEU A 338 8.37 -7.17 -10.51
C LEU A 338 9.84 -7.38 -10.09
N ARG A 339 10.27 -6.81 -8.96
CA ARG A 339 11.63 -6.97 -8.45
C ARG A 339 11.91 -8.41 -7.97
N GLU A 340 10.89 -9.07 -7.43
CA GLU A 340 11.00 -10.46 -6.95
C GLU A 340 10.94 -11.49 -8.09
N ASP A 341 10.26 -11.17 -9.19
CA ASP A 341 10.16 -12.07 -10.35
C ASP A 341 11.42 -12.03 -11.22
N ARG A 342 12.11 -13.18 -11.33
CA ARG A 342 13.40 -13.30 -12.02
C ARG A 342 13.30 -13.08 -13.52
N ASP A 343 12.16 -13.43 -14.12
CA ASP A 343 11.99 -13.42 -15.58
C ASP A 343 11.55 -12.04 -16.07
N CYS A 344 10.85 -11.27 -15.23
CA CYS A 344 10.32 -9.95 -15.58
C CYS A 344 11.19 -8.78 -15.10
N ARG A 345 12.06 -8.99 -14.11
CA ARG A 345 12.89 -7.93 -13.54
C ARG A 345 13.77 -7.26 -14.59
N GLY A 346 13.67 -5.94 -14.68
CA GLY A 346 14.47 -5.12 -15.60
C GLY A 346 13.92 -5.02 -17.03
N LEU A 347 12.81 -5.69 -17.35
CA LEU A 347 12.16 -5.62 -18.68
C LEU A 347 11.14 -4.47 -18.80
N CYS A 348 10.77 -3.88 -17.68
CA CYS A 348 9.76 -2.83 -17.57
C CYS A 348 10.26 -1.72 -16.64
N GLU A 349 9.88 -0.49 -16.96
CA GLU A 349 10.16 0.72 -16.18
C GLU A 349 8.83 1.36 -15.76
N PHE A 350 8.62 1.51 -14.44
CA PHE A 350 7.44 2.20 -13.91
C PHE A 350 7.73 3.69 -13.73
N VAL A 351 6.89 4.53 -14.33
CA VAL A 351 6.97 5.98 -14.20
C VAL A 351 5.77 6.42 -13.36
N TYR A 352 5.94 6.46 -12.03
CA TYR A 352 4.95 7.00 -11.10
C TYR A 352 5.19 8.50 -10.87
N TYR A 353 4.20 9.32 -11.19
CA TYR A 353 4.36 10.78 -11.23
C TYR A 353 3.11 11.54 -10.78
N ASP A 354 3.32 12.76 -10.29
CA ASP A 354 2.25 13.75 -10.17
C ASP A 354 1.98 14.36 -11.54
N ASP A 355 0.74 14.23 -12.00
CA ASP A 355 0.27 14.66 -13.30
C ASP A 355 -0.02 16.17 -13.39
N THR A 356 0.12 16.90 -12.28
CA THR A 356 0.00 18.36 -12.21
C THR A 356 1.35 19.05 -12.00
N ASP A 357 1.44 20.32 -12.40
CA ASP A 357 2.63 21.14 -12.14
C ASP A 357 2.80 21.47 -10.64
N GLU A 358 3.90 22.13 -10.28
CA GLU A 358 4.19 22.52 -8.89
C GLU A 358 3.06 23.34 -8.26
N PHE A 359 2.35 24.12 -9.05
CA PHE A 359 1.24 24.97 -8.61
C PHE A 359 -0.14 24.30 -8.74
N GLY A 360 -0.21 23.09 -9.32
CA GLY A 360 -1.46 22.37 -9.57
C GLY A 360 -2.29 22.95 -10.72
N LEU A 361 -1.68 23.78 -11.58
CA LEU A 361 -2.40 24.58 -12.58
C LEU A 361 -2.41 23.94 -13.97
N ASN A 362 -1.34 23.25 -14.35
CA ASN A 362 -1.19 22.65 -15.67
C ASN A 362 -0.81 21.17 -15.60
N ASN A 363 -1.20 20.41 -16.62
CA ASN A 363 -0.83 19.01 -16.76
C ASN A 363 0.64 18.86 -17.15
N VAL A 364 1.29 17.81 -16.65
CA VAL A 364 2.67 17.47 -17.00
C VAL A 364 2.73 16.88 -18.41
N ASN A 365 3.75 17.29 -19.18
CA ASN A 365 4.04 16.71 -20.50
C ASN A 365 4.70 15.33 -20.32
N VAL A 366 3.99 14.26 -20.70
CA VAL A 366 4.50 12.89 -20.57
C VAL A 366 5.67 12.58 -21.51
N GLY A 367 5.75 13.23 -22.68
CA GLY A 367 6.87 13.06 -23.61
C GLY A 367 8.18 13.55 -22.99
N ARG A 368 8.15 14.73 -22.39
CA ARG A 368 9.28 15.26 -21.62
C ARG A 368 9.65 14.36 -20.45
N LEU A 369 8.65 13.82 -19.74
CA LEU A 369 8.84 12.92 -18.61
C LEU A 369 9.60 11.65 -19.00
N LEU A 370 9.20 11.03 -20.11
CA LEU A 370 9.81 9.83 -20.65
C LEU A 370 11.24 10.09 -21.12
N LEU A 371 11.50 11.19 -21.83
CA LEU A 371 12.86 11.57 -22.25
C LEU A 371 13.80 11.70 -21.05
N GLN A 372 13.37 12.41 -20.01
CA GLN A 372 14.18 12.56 -18.81
C GLN A 372 14.45 11.19 -18.13
N ARG A 373 13.45 10.31 -18.09
CA ARG A 373 13.63 8.97 -17.49
C ARG A 373 14.60 8.12 -18.31
N ILE A 374 14.55 8.23 -19.63
CA ILE A 374 15.48 7.57 -20.54
C ILE A 374 16.92 8.05 -20.28
N GLU A 375 17.14 9.36 -20.20
CA GLU A 375 18.46 9.95 -19.90
C GLU A 375 19.01 9.45 -18.55
N GLU A 376 18.17 9.41 -17.51
CA GLU A 376 18.55 8.90 -16.18
C GLU A 376 18.99 7.43 -16.22
N ILE A 377 18.26 6.60 -16.98
CA ILE A 377 18.58 5.17 -17.13
C ILE A 377 19.91 5.01 -17.88
N GLN A 378 20.11 5.74 -18.98
CA GLN A 378 21.35 5.69 -19.74
C GLN A 378 22.56 6.10 -18.89
N ALA A 379 22.47 7.22 -18.17
CA ALA A 379 23.53 7.68 -17.27
C ALA A 379 23.86 6.64 -16.18
N THR A 380 22.83 5.96 -15.66
CA THR A 380 23.01 4.89 -14.67
C THR A 380 23.71 3.67 -15.28
N GLU A 381 23.28 3.24 -16.48
CA GLU A 381 23.89 2.09 -17.17
C GLU A 381 25.34 2.37 -17.58
N GLU A 382 25.65 3.59 -18.04
CA GLU A 382 27.01 4.03 -18.36
C GLU A 382 27.91 4.05 -17.11
N PHE A 383 27.41 4.58 -16.00
CA PHE A 383 28.12 4.56 -14.73
C PHE A 383 28.44 3.12 -14.27
N LEU A 384 27.45 2.22 -14.34
CA LEU A 384 27.64 0.81 -13.97
C LEU A 384 28.63 0.08 -14.87
N ARG A 385 28.64 0.37 -16.18
CA ARG A 385 29.66 -0.15 -17.11
C ARG A 385 31.06 0.34 -16.73
N GLY A 386 31.23 1.64 -16.50
CA GLY A 386 32.51 2.22 -16.09
C GLY A 386 33.01 1.76 -14.71
N VAL A 387 32.14 1.34 -13.79
CA VAL A 387 32.53 0.68 -12.53
C VAL A 387 33.00 -0.75 -12.78
N ARG A 388 32.31 -1.50 -13.66
CA ARG A 388 32.69 -2.88 -14.00
C ARG A 388 34.06 -2.93 -14.66
N ASP A 389 34.33 -2.02 -15.59
CA ASP A 389 35.59 -1.95 -16.34
C ASP A 389 36.79 -1.50 -15.49
N ARG A 390 36.56 -0.94 -14.30
CA ARG A 390 37.62 -0.57 -13.33
C ARG A 390 37.94 -1.67 -12.31
N ASN A 391 37.08 -2.68 -12.21
CA ASN A 391 37.21 -3.79 -11.26
C ASN A 391 37.66 -5.10 -11.93
N ILE A 392 37.96 -5.05 -13.23
CA ILE A 392 38.64 -6.08 -14.03
C ILE A 392 40.04 -5.54 -14.33
#